data_AF-K1PMU8-F1
#
_entry.id   AF-K1PMU8-F1
#
_cell.length_a   1.000
_cell.length_b   1.000
_cell.length_c   1.000
_cell.angle_alpha   90.00
_cell.angle_beta   90.00
_cell.angle_gamma   90.00
#
_symmetry.space_group_name_H-M   'P 1'
#
loop_
_entity.id
_entity.type
_entity.pdbx_description
1 polymer ?
#
loop_
_entity_poly.entity_id
_entity_poly.type
_entity_poly.pdbx_seq_one_letter_code
_entity_poly.pdbx_strand_id
1 'polypeptide(L)'
;MGPSNWRTKYFLGFSVYVSNTTDRLQGTLCYKDDNFTLDTIPAVFTTTCPVHGQYVINYNERLPGVTYPDDYSDSVATHLCEVEVYGCPATGYFGSNCSVPCPDVNCQYCHIETGTCQGCKLGYKGHRCEITCERGTYGAGCKETCGHCRDGNQCSINNGTCLTGCDAGYKGDLCKTACDRGWYGYDCKETCGHCRDRYQCSIINGLCRTGCDPGYQGDLCKTSCDRGSYGSECNETCGHCRDVDHCSNINGTCSTGCDADYQGDLCKTPCPVGYFGEDCSKTCINSYTCDGCNDPNYWYSDADQNDLSQVRIFIANK
;
A
#
# COMPACT_ATOMS: atom_id res chain seq x y z
N MET A 1 48.77 19.62 27.14
CA MET A 1 49.57 19.07 26.04
C MET A 1 50.85 19.86 25.90
N GLY A 2 51.87 19.32 25.22
CA GLY A 2 53.13 20.01 24.97
C GLY A 2 54.35 19.07 24.88
N PRO A 3 55.53 19.62 24.54
CA PRO A 3 56.70 18.83 24.13
C PRO A 3 57.37 18.06 25.27
N SER A 4 57.24 18.52 26.51
CA SER A 4 57.72 17.82 27.71
C SER A 4 56.80 16.68 28.17
N ASN A 5 55.60 16.56 27.59
CA ASN A 5 54.65 15.52 27.92
C ASN A 5 54.67 14.42 26.84
N TRP A 6 55.27 13.27 27.16
CA TRP A 6 55.37 12.12 26.27
C TRP A 6 54.00 11.54 25.84
N ARG A 7 52.89 11.91 26.49
CA ARG A 7 51.55 11.50 26.07
C ARG A 7 50.99 12.32 24.90
N THR A 8 51.61 13.46 24.58
CA THR A 8 51.16 14.36 23.51
C THR A 8 51.15 13.67 22.14
N LYS A 9 52.14 12.82 21.84
CA LYS A 9 52.25 12.06 20.56
C LYS A 9 51.08 11.13 20.24
N TYR A 10 50.30 10.70 21.24
CA TYR A 10 49.14 9.81 21.02
C TYR A 10 47.94 10.55 20.45
N PHE A 11 47.92 11.88 20.59
CA PHE A 11 46.81 12.73 20.17
C PHE A 11 46.99 13.35 18.79
N LEU A 12 48.23 13.42 18.29
CA LEU A 12 48.51 13.95 16.95
C LEU A 12 47.76 13.16 15.88
N GLY A 13 47.34 13.85 14.83
CA GLY A 13 46.62 13.28 13.69
C GLY A 13 45.13 13.04 13.94
N PHE A 14 44.56 13.59 15.03
CA PHE A 14 43.15 13.42 15.33
C PHE A 14 42.26 14.09 14.28
N SER A 15 40.99 13.74 14.32
CA SER A 15 39.95 14.25 13.44
C SER A 15 38.69 14.49 14.25
N VAL A 16 37.92 15.50 13.86
CA VAL A 16 36.61 15.79 14.44
C VAL A 16 35.57 15.63 13.35
N TYR A 17 34.57 14.82 13.63
CA TYR A 17 33.41 14.63 12.76
C TYR A 17 32.16 15.09 13.50
N VAL A 18 31.17 15.55 12.74
CA VAL A 18 29.82 15.79 13.24
C VAL A 18 28.87 14.87 12.48
N SER A 19 28.03 14.14 13.23
CA SER A 19 27.12 13.13 12.67
C SER A 19 25.77 13.18 13.36
N ASN A 20 24.73 12.73 12.67
CA ASN A 20 23.42 12.44 13.27
C ASN A 20 23.32 11.02 13.83
N THR A 21 24.36 10.20 13.64
CA THR A 21 24.47 8.85 14.19
C THR A 21 25.78 8.70 14.94
N THR A 22 25.93 7.62 15.70
CA THR A 22 27.20 7.27 16.34
C THR A 22 28.23 6.70 15.36
N ASP A 23 27.86 6.48 14.09
CA ASP A 23 28.74 5.99 13.03
C ASP A 23 29.49 7.17 12.37
N ARG A 24 30.83 7.13 12.47
CA ARG A 24 31.73 8.13 11.86
C ARG A 24 31.59 8.18 10.35
N LEU A 25 31.37 7.04 9.68
CA LEU A 25 31.35 6.97 8.22
C LEU A 25 30.14 7.71 7.60
N GLN A 26 29.11 7.96 8.41
CA GLN A 26 27.94 8.75 8.05
C GLN A 26 28.07 10.23 8.49
N GLY A 27 29.17 10.58 9.14
CA GLY A 27 29.47 11.92 9.62
C GLY A 27 30.17 12.79 8.58
N THR A 28 30.11 14.10 8.79
CA THR A 28 30.87 15.08 8.02
C THR A 28 32.17 15.40 8.75
N LEU A 29 33.31 15.32 8.04
CA LEU A 29 34.61 15.72 8.56
C LEU A 29 34.64 17.24 8.77
N CYS A 30 34.80 17.66 10.01
CA CYS A 30 34.89 19.06 10.40
C CYS A 30 36.33 19.56 10.43
N TYR A 31 37.23 18.72 10.93
CA TYR A 31 38.63 19.06 11.08
C TYR A 31 39.49 17.81 11.05
N LYS A 32 40.64 17.91 10.39
CA LYS A 32 41.71 16.93 10.40
C LYS A 32 42.98 17.64 10.83
N ASP A 33 43.64 17.09 11.85
CA ASP A 33 44.99 17.48 12.18
C ASP A 33 45.96 16.82 11.20
N ASP A 34 46.63 17.65 10.40
CA ASP A 34 47.72 17.26 9.51
C ASP A 34 49.03 18.01 9.82
N ASN A 35 49.01 18.97 10.75
CA ASN A 35 50.07 19.98 10.90
C ASN A 35 50.60 20.12 12.33
N PHE A 36 49.87 19.66 13.35
CA PHE A 36 50.37 19.79 14.70
C PHE A 36 51.58 18.87 14.93
N THR A 37 52.50 19.41 15.72
CA THR A 37 53.70 18.75 16.24
C THR A 37 53.63 18.74 17.76
N LEU A 38 54.60 18.08 18.40
CA LEU A 38 54.70 18.06 19.86
C LEU A 38 54.78 19.46 20.49
N ASP A 39 55.41 20.40 19.78
CA ASP A 39 55.59 21.78 20.23
C ASP A 39 54.39 22.69 19.95
N THR A 40 53.60 22.38 18.92
CA THR A 40 52.58 23.30 18.39
C THR A 40 51.15 22.93 18.77
N ILE A 41 50.89 21.68 19.20
CA ILE A 41 49.56 21.27 19.63
C ILE A 41 49.12 22.03 20.90
N PRO A 42 48.00 22.77 20.86
CA PRO A 42 47.57 23.59 21.98
C PRO A 42 46.95 22.73 23.09
N ALA A 43 46.94 23.27 24.32
CA ALA A 43 46.25 22.62 25.44
C ALA A 43 44.72 22.67 25.29
N VAL A 44 44.19 23.70 24.64
CA VAL A 44 42.78 23.86 24.28
C VAL A 44 42.72 24.06 22.77
N PHE A 45 41.98 23.18 22.10
CA PHE A 45 41.76 23.26 20.65
C PHE A 45 40.32 23.70 20.40
N THR A 46 40.16 24.76 19.60
CA THR A 46 38.85 25.27 19.18
C THR A 46 38.79 25.26 17.67
N THR A 47 37.71 24.73 17.13
CA THR A 47 37.42 24.76 15.69
C THR A 47 35.93 25.01 15.48
N THR A 48 35.60 25.67 14.37
CA THR A 48 34.23 25.95 13.98
C THR A 48 33.82 24.95 12.90
N CYS A 49 32.79 24.15 13.18
CA CYS A 49 32.22 23.26 12.17
C CYS A 49 30.81 23.72 11.77
N PRO A 50 30.62 24.27 10.56
CA PRO A 50 29.35 24.82 10.09
C PRO A 50 28.38 23.72 9.63
N VAL A 51 28.21 22.66 10.43
CA VAL A 51 27.33 21.53 10.10
C VAL A 51 26.48 21.15 11.31
N HIS A 52 25.32 20.55 11.06
CA HIS A 52 24.40 20.10 12.09
C HIS A 52 24.57 18.61 12.34
N GLY A 53 24.61 18.23 13.61
CA GLY A 53 24.65 16.84 14.04
C GLY A 53 24.29 16.70 15.50
N GLN A 54 23.88 15.50 15.88
CA GLN A 54 23.62 15.12 17.27
C GLN A 54 24.90 14.72 18.01
N TYR A 55 25.90 14.20 17.28
CA TYR A 55 27.13 13.66 17.83
C TYR A 55 28.35 14.41 17.28
N VAL A 56 29.26 14.78 18.18
CA VAL A 56 30.63 15.17 17.83
C VAL A 56 31.53 13.98 18.11
N ILE A 57 32.20 13.49 17.06
CA ILE A 57 33.04 12.28 17.14
C ILE A 57 34.50 12.73 17.02
N ASN A 58 35.25 12.60 18.11
CA ASN A 58 36.70 12.66 18.05
C ASN A 58 37.22 11.29 17.60
N TYR A 59 38.02 11.28 16.54
CA TYR A 59 38.55 10.08 15.95
C TYR A 59 40.04 10.19 15.73
N ASN A 60 40.78 9.15 16.06
CA ASN A 60 42.20 9.06 15.76
C ASN A 60 42.54 7.60 15.46
N GLU A 61 43.33 7.34 14.42
CA GLU A 61 43.66 5.99 13.96
C GLU A 61 45.13 5.85 13.55
N ARG A 62 45.65 4.63 13.65
CA ARG A 62 46.92 4.22 13.05
C ARG A 62 46.66 2.96 12.23
N LEU A 63 46.86 3.07 10.93
CA LEU A 63 46.61 2.00 9.97
C LEU A 63 47.90 1.19 9.74
N PRO A 64 47.83 -0.15 9.67
CA PRO A 64 48.99 -0.97 9.33
C PRO A 64 49.57 -0.60 7.95
N GLY A 65 50.88 -0.45 7.86
CA GLY A 65 51.58 -0.16 6.59
C GLY A 65 51.53 1.30 6.13
N VAL A 66 50.96 2.21 6.93
CA VAL A 66 51.01 3.66 6.68
C VAL A 66 52.14 4.27 7.50
N THR A 67 52.99 5.07 6.85
CA THR A 67 54.04 5.84 7.53
C THR A 67 53.46 7.16 8.04
N TYR A 68 53.62 7.42 9.33
CA TYR A 68 53.20 8.66 10.00
C TYR A 68 54.43 9.52 10.32
N PRO A 69 54.27 10.84 10.57
CA PRO A 69 55.38 11.69 11.01
C PRO A 69 56.04 11.17 12.29
N ASP A 70 57.36 11.38 12.44
CA ASP A 70 58.16 10.84 13.55
C ASP A 70 57.66 11.24 14.94
N ASP A 71 56.98 12.38 15.04
CA ASP A 71 56.38 12.88 16.29
C ASP A 71 55.17 12.06 16.75
N TYR A 72 54.58 11.24 15.88
CA TYR A 72 53.37 10.49 16.17
C TYR A 72 53.72 9.21 16.94
N SER A 73 52.82 8.78 17.83
CA SER A 73 52.94 7.45 18.42
C SER A 73 52.43 6.37 17.46
N ASP A 74 53.05 5.19 17.49
CA ASP A 74 52.62 3.99 16.76
C ASP A 74 51.26 3.42 17.23
N SER A 75 50.78 3.89 18.37
CA SER A 75 49.50 3.51 18.96
C SER A 75 48.67 4.77 19.22
N VAL A 76 47.35 4.62 19.23
CA VAL A 76 46.43 5.72 19.55
C VAL A 76 45.96 5.60 20.99
N ALA A 77 45.91 6.73 21.69
CA ALA A 77 45.20 6.85 22.95
C ALA A 77 44.48 8.20 22.99
N THR A 78 43.16 8.17 23.18
CA THR A 78 42.33 9.37 23.28
C THR A 78 41.88 9.55 24.72
N HIS A 79 42.36 10.61 25.37
CA HIS A 79 41.97 11.03 26.71
C HIS A 79 41.44 12.45 26.66
N LEU A 80 40.18 12.61 26.25
CA LEU A 80 39.50 13.90 26.27
C LEU A 80 39.08 14.21 27.71
N CYS A 81 39.53 15.35 28.23
CA CYS A 81 39.13 15.80 29.56
C CYS A 81 37.74 16.42 29.55
N GLU A 82 37.48 17.30 28.59
CA GLU A 82 36.25 18.07 28.47
C GLU A 82 36.01 18.41 26.99
N VAL A 83 34.75 18.42 26.59
CA VAL A 83 34.32 18.84 25.25
C VAL A 83 33.16 19.81 25.42
N GLU A 84 33.36 21.05 25.00
CA GLU A 84 32.32 22.07 24.97
C GLU A 84 31.81 22.23 23.54
N VAL A 85 30.49 22.17 23.37
CA VAL A 85 29.83 22.38 22.08
C VAL A 85 28.94 23.62 22.20
N TYR A 86 29.27 24.64 21.40
CA TYR A 86 28.54 25.91 21.39
C TYR A 86 27.55 25.94 20.23
N GLY A 87 26.27 26.15 20.53
CA GLY A 87 25.19 26.21 19.56
C GLY A 87 23.89 26.68 20.20
N CYS A 88 22.85 26.85 19.37
CA CYS A 88 21.55 27.28 19.87
C CYS A 88 20.62 26.12 20.21
N PRO A 89 19.90 26.19 21.36
CA PRO A 89 18.98 25.14 21.78
C PRO A 89 17.74 25.05 20.88
N ALA A 90 17.40 26.13 20.18
CA ALA A 90 16.34 26.20 19.19
C ALA A 90 16.92 26.62 17.83
N THR A 91 16.33 26.06 16.77
CA THR A 91 16.63 26.43 15.38
C THR A 91 16.09 27.81 15.03
N GLY A 92 16.62 28.45 14.00
CA GLY A 92 16.14 29.76 13.55
C GLY A 92 16.70 30.95 14.35
N TYR A 93 17.68 30.74 15.23
CA TYR A 93 18.36 31.78 15.99
C TYR A 93 19.88 31.59 15.94
N PHE A 94 20.61 32.70 16.09
CA PHE A 94 22.06 32.76 16.16
C PHE A 94 22.56 33.80 17.19
N GLY A 95 23.88 33.92 17.28
CA GLY A 95 24.59 34.75 18.26
C GLY A 95 24.97 33.97 19.52
N SER A 96 25.91 34.52 20.30
CA SER A 96 26.44 33.90 21.52
C SER A 96 25.37 33.55 22.57
N ASN A 97 24.26 34.30 22.58
CA ASN A 97 23.12 34.09 23.47
C ASN A 97 21.85 33.60 22.75
N CYS A 98 21.94 33.19 21.48
CA CYS A 98 20.82 32.63 20.70
C CYS A 98 19.54 33.47 20.71
N SER A 99 19.71 34.79 20.76
CA SER A 99 18.61 35.75 20.89
C SER A 99 18.32 36.48 19.58
N VAL A 100 19.18 36.33 18.57
CA VAL A 100 19.02 36.99 17.27
C VAL A 100 18.38 35.99 16.31
N PRO A 101 17.20 36.26 15.74
CA PRO A 101 16.60 35.37 14.75
C PRO A 101 17.44 35.34 13.48
N CYS A 102 17.47 34.20 12.77
CA CYS A 102 18.15 34.11 11.48
C CYS A 102 17.64 35.22 10.53
N PRO A 103 18.53 35.85 9.75
CA PRO A 103 18.16 36.95 8.85
C PRO A 103 17.06 36.58 7.84
N ASP A 104 17.11 35.35 7.30
CA ASP A 104 16.13 34.86 6.36
C ASP A 104 15.02 34.06 7.09
N VAL A 105 13.77 34.44 6.84
CA VAL A 105 12.57 33.92 7.55
C VAL A 105 12.37 32.41 7.38
N ASN A 106 12.76 31.90 6.21
CA ASN A 106 12.65 30.48 5.86
C ASN A 106 13.95 29.71 6.14
N CYS A 107 14.93 30.34 6.77
CA CYS A 107 16.10 29.65 7.25
C CYS A 107 15.73 28.81 8.48
N GLN A 108 16.03 27.52 8.41
CA GLN A 108 15.91 26.62 9.56
C GLN A 108 17.17 26.72 10.42
N TYR A 109 18.34 26.76 9.77
CA TYR A 109 19.62 26.80 10.46
C TYR A 109 20.52 27.86 9.86
N CYS A 110 21.03 28.75 10.70
CA CYS A 110 22.00 29.77 10.31
C CYS A 110 23.27 29.69 11.16
N HIS A 111 24.35 30.19 10.59
CA HIS A 111 25.67 30.19 11.22
C HIS A 111 25.66 30.99 12.54
N ILE A 112 26.22 30.41 13.61
CA ILE A 112 26.15 30.96 14.97
C ILE A 112 26.73 32.37 15.11
N GLU A 113 27.81 32.69 14.38
CA GLU A 113 28.45 34.02 14.40
C GLU A 113 27.92 34.97 13.32
N THR A 114 27.87 34.52 12.06
CA THR A 114 27.58 35.39 10.91
C THR A 114 26.09 35.51 10.57
N GLY A 115 25.26 34.59 11.05
CA GLY A 115 23.84 34.51 10.69
C GLY A 115 23.58 34.03 9.25
N THR A 116 24.61 33.69 8.47
CA THR A 116 24.45 33.17 7.11
C THR A 116 23.62 31.88 7.12
N CYS A 117 22.62 31.78 6.24
CA CYS A 117 21.75 30.60 6.20
C CYS A 117 22.50 29.37 5.67
N GLN A 118 22.39 28.25 6.40
CA GLN A 118 23.06 26.98 6.11
C GLN A 118 22.06 25.87 5.77
N GLY A 119 20.80 26.02 6.16
CA GLY A 119 19.73 25.08 5.81
C GLY A 119 18.35 25.72 5.84
N CYS A 120 17.54 25.39 4.84
CA CYS A 120 16.18 25.90 4.70
C CYS A 120 15.16 25.07 5.45
N LYS A 121 14.04 25.70 5.81
CA LYS A 121 12.81 25.02 6.20
C LYS A 121 12.34 24.13 5.06
N LEU A 122 11.61 23.07 5.42
CA LEU A 122 10.95 22.20 4.44
C LEU A 122 10.06 23.05 3.51
N GLY A 123 10.05 22.71 2.22
CA GLY A 123 9.30 23.48 1.23
C GLY A 123 10.06 24.67 0.62
N TYR A 124 11.32 24.89 1.01
CA TYR A 124 12.13 26.01 0.50
C TYR A 124 13.52 25.57 0.01
N LYS A 125 14.05 26.31 -0.96
CA LYS A 125 15.39 26.20 -1.55
C LYS A 125 15.96 27.60 -1.85
N GLY A 126 17.20 27.64 -2.31
CA GLY A 126 17.94 28.88 -2.59
C GLY A 126 18.97 29.19 -1.52
N HIS A 127 19.89 30.11 -1.82
CA HIS A 127 20.96 30.48 -0.89
C HIS A 127 20.45 31.19 0.36
N ARG A 128 19.27 31.82 0.26
CA ARG A 128 18.58 32.55 1.32
C ARG A 128 17.22 31.95 1.65
N CYS A 129 16.96 30.72 1.19
CA CYS A 129 15.66 30.05 1.36
C CYS A 129 14.47 30.85 0.83
N GLU A 130 14.71 31.63 -0.21
CA GLU A 130 13.79 32.58 -0.81
C GLU A 130 12.85 31.92 -1.83
N ILE A 131 13.19 30.72 -2.31
CA ILE A 131 12.46 30.02 -3.36
C ILE A 131 11.60 28.92 -2.72
N THR A 132 10.29 29.01 -2.88
CA THR A 132 9.36 27.94 -2.49
C THR A 132 9.45 26.77 -3.47
N CYS A 133 9.22 25.54 -3.01
CA CYS A 133 9.15 24.39 -3.89
C CYS A 133 8.08 24.57 -4.97
N GLU A 134 8.46 24.19 -6.19
CA GLU A 134 7.57 24.22 -7.35
C GLU A 134 6.55 23.09 -7.24
N ARG A 135 5.42 23.24 -7.95
CA ARG A 135 4.39 22.19 -7.99
C ARG A 135 4.99 20.86 -8.41
N GLY A 136 4.64 19.80 -7.68
CA GLY A 136 5.18 18.47 -7.91
C GLY A 136 6.45 18.16 -7.10
N THR A 137 6.98 19.11 -6.32
CA THR A 137 8.15 18.87 -5.44
C THR A 137 7.91 19.30 -4.00
N TYR A 138 8.59 18.67 -3.04
CA TYR A 138 8.46 18.97 -1.61
C TYR A 138 9.74 18.65 -0.81
N GLY A 139 9.71 18.99 0.48
CA GLY A 139 10.74 18.60 1.44
C GLY A 139 11.94 19.55 1.50
N ALA A 140 13.04 19.09 2.11
CA ALA A 140 14.25 19.89 2.27
C ALA A 140 14.92 20.12 0.91
N GLY A 141 15.02 21.38 0.48
CA GLY A 141 15.62 21.74 -0.80
C GLY A 141 14.85 21.23 -2.03
N CYS A 142 13.56 20.87 -1.87
CA CYS A 142 12.69 20.44 -2.96
C CYS A 142 13.18 19.23 -3.76
N LYS A 143 13.84 18.28 -3.08
CA LYS A 143 14.42 17.09 -3.71
C LYS A 143 13.41 15.96 -3.91
N GLU A 144 12.31 15.96 -3.16
CA GLU A 144 11.29 14.93 -3.23
C GLU A 144 10.20 15.30 -4.23
N THR A 145 9.62 14.29 -4.89
CA THR A 145 8.53 14.47 -5.86
C THR A 145 7.18 14.05 -5.27
N CYS A 146 6.14 14.83 -5.53
CA CYS A 146 4.76 14.49 -5.16
C CYS A 146 4.33 13.17 -5.82
N GLY A 147 3.45 12.41 -5.16
CA GLY A 147 2.77 11.27 -5.78
C GLY A 147 1.53 11.68 -6.57
N HIS A 148 0.66 10.70 -6.83
CA HIS A 148 -0.55 10.84 -7.63
C HIS A 148 -1.70 11.47 -6.82
N CYS A 149 -1.56 12.74 -6.45
CA CYS A 149 -2.61 13.50 -5.79
C CYS A 149 -3.75 13.81 -6.79
N ARG A 150 -5.00 13.80 -6.32
CA ARG A 150 -6.19 14.08 -7.14
C ARG A 150 -6.13 15.42 -7.90
N ASP A 151 -5.58 16.48 -7.29
CA ASP A 151 -5.46 17.81 -7.92
C ASP A 151 -4.15 17.99 -8.71
N GLY A 152 -3.80 17.00 -9.54
CA GLY A 152 -2.69 17.11 -10.51
C GLY A 152 -1.31 17.27 -9.85
N ASN A 153 -0.94 16.36 -8.96
CA ASN A 153 0.34 16.33 -8.23
C ASN A 153 0.59 17.55 -7.32
N GLN A 154 -0.45 18.28 -6.91
CA GLN A 154 -0.34 19.23 -5.82
C GLN A 154 -0.31 18.48 -4.48
N CYS A 155 0.88 18.37 -3.91
CA CYS A 155 1.08 17.90 -2.56
C CYS A 155 1.57 19.02 -1.65
N SER A 156 1.46 18.83 -0.34
CA SER A 156 2.04 19.72 0.66
C SER A 156 3.55 19.89 0.42
N ILE A 157 4.01 21.12 0.22
CA ILE A 157 5.42 21.45 -0.03
C ILE A 157 6.35 21.02 1.13
N ASN A 158 5.80 20.81 2.32
CA ASN A 158 6.58 20.49 3.51
C ASN A 158 6.90 18.99 3.60
N ASN A 159 5.89 18.14 3.44
CA ASN A 159 5.97 16.70 3.73
C ASN A 159 5.44 15.80 2.61
N GLY A 160 4.90 16.38 1.54
CA GLY A 160 4.47 15.64 0.37
C GLY A 160 3.07 15.04 0.44
N THR A 161 2.29 15.34 1.47
CA THR A 161 0.96 14.75 1.64
C THR A 161 -0.06 15.33 0.65
N CYS A 162 -0.92 14.47 0.11
CA CYS A 162 -2.01 14.86 -0.77
C CYS A 162 -3.25 15.20 0.08
N LEU A 163 -3.50 16.48 0.32
CA LEU A 163 -4.61 16.95 1.17
C LEU A 163 -6.00 16.61 0.60
N THR A 164 -6.09 16.40 -0.70
CA THR A 164 -7.34 16.08 -1.43
C THR A 164 -7.56 14.58 -1.63
N GLY A 165 -6.69 13.75 -1.07
CA GLY A 165 -6.64 12.31 -1.35
C GLY A 165 -5.94 11.97 -2.66
N CYS A 166 -5.90 10.67 -2.94
CA CYS A 166 -5.22 10.09 -4.08
C CYS A 166 -6.09 10.01 -5.31
N ASP A 167 -5.45 10.16 -6.46
CA ASP A 167 -6.05 9.87 -7.75
C ASP A 167 -6.37 8.37 -7.88
N ALA A 168 -7.21 8.03 -8.86
CA ALA A 168 -7.66 6.68 -9.09
C ALA A 168 -6.50 5.71 -9.33
N GLY A 169 -6.48 4.60 -8.60
CA GLY A 169 -5.40 3.60 -8.69
C GLY A 169 -4.27 3.77 -7.67
N TYR A 170 -4.34 4.78 -6.79
CA TYR A 170 -3.31 5.05 -5.78
C TYR A 170 -3.91 5.24 -4.38
N LYS A 171 -3.09 4.99 -3.36
CA LYS A 171 -3.42 5.11 -1.93
C LYS A 171 -2.24 5.60 -1.08
N GLY A 172 -2.56 5.88 0.18
CA GLY A 172 -1.65 6.35 1.22
C GLY A 172 -1.46 7.87 1.18
N ASP A 173 -0.96 8.45 2.27
CA ASP A 173 -0.93 9.92 2.42
C ASP A 173 -0.13 10.67 1.34
N LEU A 174 0.87 10.00 0.75
CA LEU A 174 1.70 10.54 -0.33
C LEU A 174 1.23 10.12 -1.73
N CYS A 175 0.24 9.24 -1.83
CA CYS A 175 -0.26 8.69 -3.10
C CYS A 175 0.83 8.12 -4.03
N LYS A 176 1.86 7.51 -3.42
CA LYS A 176 2.97 6.84 -4.13
C LYS A 176 2.76 5.34 -4.26
N THR A 177 1.75 4.80 -3.59
CA THR A 177 1.47 3.35 -3.56
C THR A 177 0.26 3.06 -4.45
N ALA A 178 0.41 2.15 -5.40
CA ALA A 178 -0.72 1.68 -6.21
C ALA A 178 -1.73 0.90 -5.37
N CYS A 179 -2.96 0.76 -5.86
CA CYS A 179 -3.96 -0.09 -5.24
C CYS A 179 -3.49 -1.54 -5.16
N ASP A 180 -3.88 -2.23 -4.07
CA ASP A 180 -3.70 -3.67 -3.99
C ASP A 180 -4.59 -4.36 -5.01
N ARG A 181 -4.23 -5.59 -5.36
CA ARG A 181 -5.05 -6.42 -6.26
C ARG A 181 -6.46 -6.57 -5.71
N GLY A 182 -7.46 -6.39 -6.58
CA GLY A 182 -8.87 -6.45 -6.20
C GLY A 182 -9.45 -5.13 -5.72
N TRP A 183 -8.68 -4.04 -5.71
CA TRP A 183 -9.14 -2.70 -5.35
C TRP A 183 -8.89 -1.70 -6.47
N TYR A 184 -9.77 -0.70 -6.60
CA TYR A 184 -9.65 0.34 -7.60
C TYR A 184 -10.24 1.68 -7.17
N GLY A 185 -10.11 2.67 -8.04
CA GLY A 185 -10.73 3.98 -7.88
C GLY A 185 -9.93 4.89 -6.96
N TYR A 186 -10.54 6.01 -6.58
CA TYR A 186 -9.92 7.01 -5.71
C TYR A 186 -9.66 6.44 -4.32
N ASP A 187 -8.44 6.67 -3.81
CA ASP A 187 -7.95 6.11 -2.54
C ASP A 187 -8.10 4.57 -2.45
N CYS A 188 -8.27 3.87 -3.57
CA CYS A 188 -8.54 2.43 -3.62
C CYS A 188 -9.75 2.00 -2.77
N LYS A 189 -10.83 2.79 -2.76
CA LYS A 189 -12.02 2.53 -1.94
C LYS A 189 -13.00 1.53 -2.56
N GLU A 190 -12.86 1.23 -3.85
CA GLU A 190 -13.75 0.31 -4.56
C GLU A 190 -13.13 -1.09 -4.68
N THR A 191 -13.97 -2.12 -4.63
CA THR A 191 -13.56 -3.51 -4.86
C THR A 191 -13.91 -3.98 -6.26
N CYS A 192 -13.01 -4.74 -6.87
CA CYS A 192 -13.24 -5.41 -8.15
C CYS A 192 -14.36 -6.46 -8.04
N GLY A 193 -15.13 -6.63 -9.12
CA GLY A 193 -16.13 -7.70 -9.22
C GLY A 193 -15.50 -9.05 -9.59
N HIS A 194 -16.34 -9.92 -10.16
CA HIS A 194 -15.98 -11.28 -10.55
C HIS A 194 -15.35 -11.31 -11.96
N CYS A 195 -14.20 -10.65 -12.10
CA CYS A 195 -13.43 -10.71 -13.34
C CYS A 195 -12.87 -12.13 -13.54
N ARG A 196 -12.95 -12.64 -14.78
CA ARG A 196 -12.43 -13.97 -15.16
C ARG A 196 -10.96 -14.17 -14.80
N ASP A 197 -10.18 -13.11 -14.96
CA ASP A 197 -8.84 -13.03 -14.38
C ASP A 197 -8.82 -11.85 -13.40
N ARG A 198 -8.82 -12.14 -12.09
CA ARG A 198 -8.76 -11.11 -11.05
C ARG A 198 -7.50 -10.24 -11.15
N TYR A 199 -6.45 -10.71 -11.84
CA TYR A 199 -5.24 -9.93 -12.09
C TYR A 199 -5.41 -8.88 -13.19
N GLN A 200 -6.54 -8.88 -13.90
CA GLN A 200 -6.82 -7.97 -15.02
C GLN A 200 -7.94 -6.97 -14.72
N CYS A 201 -8.43 -6.92 -13.48
CA CYS A 201 -9.23 -5.80 -13.02
C CYS A 201 -8.36 -4.53 -13.02
N SER A 202 -8.84 -3.50 -13.72
CA SER A 202 -8.17 -2.20 -13.75
C SER A 202 -8.18 -1.53 -12.38
N ILE A 203 -7.00 -1.24 -11.83
CA ILE A 203 -6.87 -0.49 -10.55
C ILE A 203 -7.41 0.95 -10.65
N ILE A 204 -7.59 1.48 -11.85
CA ILE A 204 -8.06 2.85 -12.05
C ILE A 204 -9.59 2.89 -11.96
N ASN A 205 -10.28 2.02 -12.70
CA ASN A 205 -11.73 2.12 -12.91
C ASN A 205 -12.50 0.81 -12.73
N GLY A 206 -11.84 -0.28 -12.32
CA GLY A 206 -12.48 -1.54 -12.00
C GLY A 206 -12.88 -2.41 -13.19
N LEU A 207 -12.59 -1.99 -14.42
CA LEU A 207 -12.96 -2.73 -15.63
C LEU A 207 -12.28 -4.09 -15.70
N CYS A 208 -13.06 -5.11 -16.03
CA CYS A 208 -12.60 -6.48 -16.26
C CYS A 208 -12.32 -6.69 -17.77
N ARG A 209 -11.07 -6.50 -18.21
CA ARG A 209 -10.72 -6.58 -19.66
C ARG A 209 -10.93 -7.96 -20.28
N THR A 210 -10.93 -9.03 -19.48
CA THR A 210 -11.12 -10.42 -19.92
C THR A 210 -12.57 -10.89 -19.84
N GLY A 211 -13.49 -10.01 -19.47
CA GLY A 211 -14.88 -10.35 -19.18
C GLY A 211 -15.06 -10.98 -17.80
N CYS A 212 -16.28 -11.48 -17.57
CA CYS A 212 -16.71 -11.98 -16.27
C CYS A 212 -16.55 -13.48 -16.11
N ASP A 213 -16.44 -13.90 -14.85
CA ASP A 213 -16.72 -15.28 -14.46
C ASP A 213 -18.17 -15.66 -14.83
N PRO A 214 -18.45 -16.93 -15.16
CA PRO A 214 -19.82 -17.40 -15.40
C PRO A 214 -20.75 -17.03 -14.23
N GLY A 215 -21.96 -16.59 -14.55
CA GLY A 215 -22.94 -16.12 -13.56
C GLY A 215 -22.88 -14.62 -13.24
N TYR A 216 -21.97 -13.88 -13.88
CA TYR A 216 -21.83 -12.43 -13.75
C TYR A 216 -21.77 -11.74 -15.12
N GLN A 217 -22.20 -10.49 -15.14
CA GLN A 217 -22.26 -9.64 -16.33
C GLN A 217 -21.91 -8.17 -16.03
N GLY A 218 -21.77 -7.40 -17.12
CA GLY A 218 -21.39 -5.98 -17.11
C GLY A 218 -19.89 -5.76 -17.03
N ASP A 219 -19.44 -4.55 -17.36
CA ASP A 219 -18.01 -4.24 -17.52
C ASP A 219 -17.17 -4.37 -16.23
N LEU A 220 -17.83 -4.29 -15.07
CA LEU A 220 -17.23 -4.43 -13.75
C LEU A 220 -17.46 -5.82 -13.13
N CYS A 221 -18.26 -6.68 -13.77
CA CYS A 221 -18.63 -8.02 -13.29
C CYS A 221 -19.17 -8.03 -11.84
N LYS A 222 -19.92 -6.98 -11.47
CA LYS A 222 -20.57 -6.85 -10.15
C LYS A 222 -22.03 -7.31 -10.17
N THR A 223 -22.61 -7.43 -11.35
CA THR A 223 -24.02 -7.81 -11.53
C THR A 223 -24.09 -9.30 -11.80
N SER A 224 -24.92 -10.02 -11.05
CA SER A 224 -25.19 -11.43 -11.33
C SER A 224 -26.13 -11.58 -12.53
N CYS A 225 -26.16 -12.75 -13.16
CA CYS A 225 -27.16 -13.06 -14.17
C CYS A 225 -28.58 -12.93 -13.60
N ASP A 226 -29.48 -12.40 -14.42
CA ASP A 226 -30.89 -12.26 -14.06
C ASP A 226 -31.55 -13.64 -13.92
N ARG A 227 -32.66 -13.69 -13.18
CA ARG A 227 -33.43 -14.93 -12.99
C ARG A 227 -33.75 -15.59 -14.33
N GLY A 228 -33.46 -16.88 -14.42
CA GLY A 228 -33.66 -17.66 -15.65
C GLY A 228 -32.53 -17.57 -16.67
N SER A 229 -31.41 -16.91 -16.35
CA SER A 229 -30.19 -16.89 -17.19
C SER A 229 -28.95 -17.37 -16.45
N TYR A 230 -28.00 -17.96 -17.17
CA TYR A 230 -26.76 -18.48 -16.59
C TYR A 230 -25.56 -18.45 -17.55
N GLY A 231 -24.39 -18.81 -17.04
CA GLY A 231 -23.19 -19.05 -17.86
C GLY A 231 -22.38 -17.79 -18.13
N SER A 232 -21.51 -17.85 -19.15
CA SER A 232 -20.66 -16.72 -19.54
C SER A 232 -21.52 -15.61 -20.15
N GLU A 233 -21.38 -14.39 -19.65
CA GLU A 233 -22.14 -13.21 -20.09
C GLU A 233 -23.67 -13.40 -20.01
N CYS A 234 -24.15 -14.38 -19.22
CA CYS A 234 -25.57 -14.67 -19.05
C CYS A 234 -26.30 -15.02 -20.36
N ASN A 235 -25.58 -15.56 -21.35
CA ASN A 235 -26.14 -15.87 -22.66
C ASN A 235 -26.97 -17.16 -22.71
N GLU A 236 -26.94 -17.99 -21.66
CA GLU A 236 -27.71 -19.22 -21.58
C GLU A 236 -29.00 -19.03 -20.79
N THR A 237 -30.08 -19.69 -21.20
CA THR A 237 -31.36 -19.70 -20.49
C THR A 237 -31.53 -20.97 -19.67
N CYS A 238 -32.04 -20.84 -18.44
CA CYS A 238 -32.41 -21.96 -17.58
C CYS A 238 -33.47 -22.83 -18.26
N GLY A 239 -33.41 -24.15 -18.00
CA GLY A 239 -34.47 -25.06 -18.41
C GLY A 239 -35.69 -24.96 -17.50
N HIS A 240 -36.52 -26.00 -17.54
CA HIS A 240 -37.77 -26.09 -16.78
C HIS A 240 -37.50 -26.54 -15.34
N CYS A 241 -36.81 -25.71 -14.56
CA CYS A 241 -36.60 -25.93 -13.14
C CYS A 241 -37.92 -25.76 -12.39
N ARG A 242 -38.19 -26.66 -11.42
CA ARG A 242 -39.39 -26.58 -10.56
C ARG A 242 -39.56 -25.23 -9.86
N ASP A 243 -38.44 -24.62 -9.51
CA ASP A 243 -38.37 -23.23 -9.11
C ASP A 243 -37.21 -22.55 -9.87
N VAL A 244 -37.53 -21.56 -10.70
CA VAL A 244 -36.56 -20.79 -11.48
C VAL A 244 -35.58 -20.02 -10.57
N ASP A 245 -35.98 -19.67 -9.35
CA ASP A 245 -35.10 -19.03 -8.37
C ASP A 245 -34.00 -19.97 -7.85
N HIS A 246 -34.16 -21.28 -8.07
CA HIS A 246 -33.22 -22.33 -7.72
C HIS A 246 -32.39 -22.83 -8.91
N CYS A 247 -32.49 -22.16 -10.06
CA CYS A 247 -31.56 -22.32 -11.17
C CYS A 247 -30.22 -21.62 -10.85
N SER A 248 -29.12 -22.36 -10.90
CA SER A 248 -27.78 -21.80 -10.70
C SER A 248 -27.41 -20.84 -11.85
N ASN A 249 -27.16 -19.57 -11.53
CA ASN A 249 -26.66 -18.58 -12.49
C ASN A 249 -25.27 -18.94 -13.07
N ILE A 250 -24.50 -19.82 -12.43
CA ILE A 250 -23.15 -20.17 -12.88
C ILE A 250 -23.23 -21.19 -14.03
N ASN A 251 -23.99 -22.26 -13.85
CA ASN A 251 -23.98 -23.44 -14.72
C ASN A 251 -25.36 -23.94 -15.15
N GLY A 252 -26.45 -23.32 -14.68
CA GLY A 252 -27.82 -23.61 -15.11
C GLY A 252 -28.49 -24.79 -14.41
N THR A 253 -27.85 -25.40 -13.41
CA THR A 253 -28.38 -26.59 -12.74
C THR A 253 -29.56 -26.25 -11.84
N CYS A 254 -30.61 -27.07 -11.86
CA CYS A 254 -31.82 -26.90 -11.06
C CYS A 254 -31.71 -27.69 -9.74
N SER A 255 -31.48 -27.01 -8.62
CA SER A 255 -31.32 -27.69 -7.32
C SER A 255 -32.60 -28.31 -6.75
N THR A 256 -33.76 -27.89 -7.25
CA THR A 256 -35.09 -28.37 -6.84
C THR A 256 -35.64 -29.50 -7.73
N GLY A 257 -34.88 -29.95 -8.72
CA GLY A 257 -35.37 -30.86 -9.77
C GLY A 257 -36.17 -30.15 -10.86
N CYS A 258 -36.68 -30.94 -11.80
CA CYS A 258 -37.37 -30.49 -13.00
C CYS A 258 -38.89 -30.44 -12.82
N ASP A 259 -39.51 -29.51 -13.56
CA ASP A 259 -40.95 -29.53 -13.78
C ASP A 259 -41.37 -30.83 -14.47
N ALA A 260 -42.69 -31.07 -14.46
CA ALA A 260 -43.26 -32.20 -15.16
C ALA A 260 -42.83 -32.24 -16.63
N ASP A 261 -42.52 -33.44 -17.11
CA ASP A 261 -42.16 -33.75 -18.50
C ASP A 261 -40.73 -33.35 -18.92
N TYR A 262 -39.90 -32.92 -17.98
CA TYR A 262 -38.47 -32.64 -18.19
C TYR A 262 -37.57 -33.42 -17.22
N GLN A 263 -36.33 -33.66 -17.65
CA GLN A 263 -35.29 -34.34 -16.86
C GLN A 263 -33.88 -33.79 -17.14
N GLY A 264 -32.94 -34.26 -16.32
CA GLY A 264 -31.51 -33.94 -16.36
C GLY A 264 -31.17 -32.70 -15.52
N ASP A 265 -29.90 -32.52 -15.20
CA ASP A 265 -29.47 -31.49 -14.25
C ASP A 265 -29.86 -30.05 -14.65
N LEU A 266 -30.03 -29.80 -15.95
CA LEU A 266 -30.43 -28.51 -16.52
C LEU A 266 -31.94 -28.43 -16.84
N CYS A 267 -32.70 -29.51 -16.72
CA CYS A 267 -34.11 -29.60 -17.06
C CYS A 267 -34.46 -29.10 -18.48
N LYS A 268 -33.55 -29.34 -19.44
CA LYS A 268 -33.72 -29.00 -20.87
C LYS A 268 -34.16 -30.19 -21.71
N THR A 269 -34.07 -31.41 -21.19
CA THR A 269 -34.36 -32.63 -21.93
C THR A 269 -35.79 -33.08 -21.61
N PRO A 270 -36.67 -33.27 -22.61
CA PRO A 270 -37.99 -33.83 -22.36
C PRO A 270 -37.90 -35.28 -21.88
N CYS A 271 -38.95 -35.76 -21.20
CA CYS A 271 -39.02 -37.15 -20.76
C CYS A 271 -38.90 -38.13 -21.95
N PRO A 272 -38.19 -39.26 -21.76
CA PRO A 272 -38.13 -40.31 -22.77
C PRO A 272 -39.50 -40.96 -22.94
N VAL A 273 -39.75 -41.52 -24.13
CA VAL A 273 -41.03 -42.17 -24.45
C VAL A 273 -41.38 -43.20 -23.37
N GLY A 274 -42.60 -43.09 -22.83
CA GLY A 274 -43.11 -43.96 -21.77
C GLY A 274 -42.89 -43.46 -20.34
N TYR A 275 -42.29 -42.27 -20.15
CA TYR A 275 -42.10 -41.64 -18.83
C TYR A 275 -42.72 -40.23 -18.79
N PHE A 276 -43.21 -39.80 -17.63
CA PHE A 276 -43.85 -38.48 -17.44
C PHE A 276 -43.79 -38.00 -15.97
N GLY A 277 -44.25 -36.78 -15.71
CA GLY A 277 -44.27 -36.18 -14.37
C GLY A 277 -42.93 -35.56 -13.96
N GLU A 278 -42.84 -35.06 -12.72
CA GLU A 278 -41.62 -34.41 -12.20
C GLU A 278 -40.43 -35.36 -12.27
N ASP A 279 -39.32 -34.86 -12.81
CA ASP A 279 -38.09 -35.63 -13.00
C ASP A 279 -38.30 -36.97 -13.74
N CYS A 280 -39.36 -37.07 -14.56
CA CYS A 280 -39.79 -38.28 -15.27
C CYS A 280 -40.00 -39.50 -14.35
N SER A 281 -40.41 -39.27 -13.11
CA SER A 281 -40.53 -40.32 -12.08
C SER A 281 -41.69 -41.30 -12.29
N LYS A 282 -42.61 -41.05 -13.23
CA LYS A 282 -43.78 -41.91 -13.49
C LYS A 282 -43.65 -42.61 -14.85
N THR A 283 -44.20 -43.82 -14.96
CA THR A 283 -44.22 -44.62 -16.18
C THR A 283 -45.63 -44.75 -16.75
N CYS A 284 -45.72 -44.75 -18.09
CA CYS A 284 -46.97 -45.02 -18.79
C CYS A 284 -47.31 -46.52 -18.77
N ILE A 285 -48.59 -46.84 -18.56
CA ILE A 285 -49.09 -48.22 -18.49
C ILE A 285 -48.95 -48.95 -19.85
N ASN A 286 -48.92 -48.21 -20.97
CA ASN A 286 -48.64 -48.73 -22.31
C ASN A 286 -47.64 -47.81 -23.03
N SER A 287 -46.50 -48.35 -23.47
CA SER A 287 -45.33 -47.61 -23.99
C SER A 287 -45.53 -46.88 -25.33
N TYR A 288 -46.75 -46.79 -25.87
CA TYR A 288 -47.04 -46.26 -27.22
C TYR A 288 -48.09 -45.12 -27.25
N THR A 289 -48.64 -44.68 -26.11
CA THR A 289 -49.76 -43.72 -26.09
C THR A 289 -49.46 -42.40 -25.38
N CYS A 290 -48.22 -42.13 -24.99
CA CYS A 290 -47.85 -40.92 -24.25
C CYS A 290 -47.01 -39.97 -25.10
N ASP A 291 -47.66 -39.20 -25.99
CA ASP A 291 -47.10 -37.99 -26.60
C ASP A 291 -47.60 -36.77 -25.82
N GLY A 292 -47.08 -36.56 -24.60
CA GLY A 292 -47.46 -35.43 -23.74
C GLY A 292 -48.92 -35.49 -23.26
N CYS A 293 -49.16 -35.32 -21.97
CA CYS A 293 -50.53 -35.33 -21.42
C CYS A 293 -51.27 -34.01 -21.74
N ASN A 294 -51.50 -33.70 -23.02
CA ASN A 294 -52.30 -32.56 -23.49
C ASN A 294 -53.31 -32.96 -24.60
N ASP A 295 -53.84 -34.18 -24.58
CA ASP A 295 -55.05 -34.50 -25.34
C ASP A 295 -56.25 -34.67 -24.38
N PRO A 296 -57.25 -33.77 -24.40
CA PRO A 296 -58.36 -33.74 -23.44
C PRO A 296 -59.43 -34.82 -23.67
N ASN A 297 -59.18 -35.85 -24.50
CA ASN A 297 -60.23 -36.75 -24.99
C ASN A 297 -60.26 -38.19 -24.46
N TYR A 298 -59.49 -38.59 -23.45
CA TYR A 298 -59.59 -39.97 -22.94
C TYR A 298 -59.72 -40.07 -21.42
N TRP A 299 -60.84 -40.68 -21.02
CA TRP A 299 -61.33 -40.85 -19.65
C TRP A 299 -60.41 -41.74 -18.80
N TYR A 300 -60.13 -41.29 -17.58
CA TYR A 300 -59.54 -42.12 -16.52
C TYR A 300 -60.54 -43.23 -16.12
N SER A 301 -60.10 -44.49 -16.16
CA SER A 301 -60.73 -45.58 -15.41
C SER A 301 -59.85 -45.92 -14.22
N ASP A 302 -60.33 -45.57 -13.02
CA ASP A 302 -59.72 -45.94 -11.75
C ASP A 302 -59.78 -47.45 -11.54
N ALA A 303 -58.60 -48.06 -11.42
CA ALA A 303 -58.43 -49.31 -10.70
C ALA A 303 -57.02 -49.29 -10.10
N ASP A 304 -56.92 -48.95 -8.82
CA ASP A 304 -56.47 -49.97 -7.88
C ASP A 304 -56.62 -49.55 -6.42
N GLN A 305 -56.69 -50.61 -5.62
CA GLN A 305 -57.30 -50.74 -4.34
C GLN A 305 -56.25 -50.65 -3.21
N ASN A 306 -56.68 -50.08 -2.08
CA ASN A 306 -56.05 -50.05 -0.77
C ASN A 306 -54.83 -49.13 -0.57
N ASP A 307 -55.07 -48.02 0.16
CA ASP A 307 -54.22 -47.75 1.31
C ASP A 307 -55.05 -47.19 2.49
N LEU A 308 -54.67 -47.64 3.69
CA LEU A 308 -55.38 -47.48 4.95
C LEU A 308 -55.29 -46.04 5.46
N SER A 309 -56.46 -45.41 5.62
CA SER A 309 -56.61 -44.10 6.25
C SER A 309 -56.35 -44.15 7.76
N GLN A 310 -55.32 -43.44 8.24
CA GLN A 310 -55.33 -42.82 9.57
C GLN A 310 -55.20 -41.31 9.42
N VAL A 311 -56.31 -40.59 9.59
CA VAL A 311 -56.34 -39.13 9.74
C VAL A 311 -56.76 -38.81 11.17
N ARG A 312 -55.88 -38.16 11.94
CA ARG A 312 -56.25 -37.46 13.18
C ARG A 312 -56.87 -36.12 12.81
N ILE A 313 -58.08 -35.87 13.30
CA ILE A 313 -58.78 -34.60 13.19
C ILE A 313 -58.50 -33.77 14.45
N PHE A 314 -58.02 -32.54 14.27
CA PHE A 314 -58.21 -31.45 15.24
C PHE A 314 -59.01 -30.36 14.53
N ILE A 315 -60.23 -30.11 14.98
CA ILE A 315 -60.95 -28.86 14.72
C ILE A 315 -61.48 -28.35 16.07
N ALA A 316 -61.11 -27.11 16.36
CA ALA A 316 -61.52 -26.35 17.52
C ALA A 316 -63.03 -26.11 17.53
N ASN A 317 -63.63 -26.23 18.71
CA ASN A 317 -64.99 -25.73 18.96
C ASN A 317 -65.01 -24.20 18.88
N LYS A 318 -66.18 -23.67 18.49
CA LYS A 318 -66.60 -22.27 18.61
C LYS A 318 -66.21 -21.63 19.94
#